data_AF-A0ABD2QH83-F1
#
_entry.id   AF-A0ABD2QH83-F1
#
_cell.length_a   1.000
_cell.length_b   1.000
_cell.length_c   1.000
_cell.angle_alpha   90.00
_cell.angle_beta   90.00
_cell.angle_gamma   90.00
#
_symmetry.space_group_name_H-M   'P 1'
#
loop_
_entity.id
_entity.type
_entity.pdbx_description
1 polymer ?
#
loop_
_entity_poly.entity_id
_entity_poly.type
_entity_poly.pdbx_seq_one_letter_code
_entity_poly.pdbx_strand_id
1 'polypeptide(L)'
;MDKDVYKGLINFLVPGPPSLEFLELEVRNGFIKKVYAILTTCAFSLASAILASSSSWQGVVIGFMTSLVCCIVTTLIAWFTNFDFTRYYFYIFTATMVFSFYTAMTFTVEYFFGPFDYLAYDTQRIIGSKTMNISAEEYIVASIELYLDAVQILLFMVQFASLKLWCHKSKVTDEPQD
;
A
#
# COMPACT_ATOMS: atom_id res chain seq x y z
N MET A 1 15.00 -5.16 -56.53
CA MET A 1 14.71 -4.79 -55.12
C MET A 1 13.93 -5.96 -54.53
N ASP A 2 14.48 -6.57 -53.50
CA ASP A 2 14.01 -7.85 -52.97
C ASP A 2 12.62 -7.72 -52.33
N LYS A 3 11.71 -8.65 -52.64
CA LYS A 3 10.32 -8.60 -52.14
C LYS A 3 10.28 -8.73 -50.61
N ASP A 4 11.27 -9.40 -50.03
CA ASP A 4 11.35 -9.61 -48.59
C ASP A 4 11.81 -8.35 -47.85
N VAL A 5 12.66 -7.52 -48.48
CA VAL A 5 13.04 -6.21 -47.96
C VAL A 5 11.85 -5.25 -47.97
N TYR A 6 11.02 -5.30 -49.02
CA TYR A 6 9.81 -4.46 -49.11
C TYR A 6 8.75 -4.88 -48.08
N LYS A 7 8.57 -6.19 -47.85
CA LYS A 7 7.68 -6.72 -46.79
C LYS A 7 8.16 -6.32 -45.39
N GLY A 8 9.47 -6.39 -45.14
CA GLY A 8 10.07 -5.94 -43.89
C GLY A 8 9.86 -4.44 -43.66
N LEU A 9 10.04 -3.62 -44.69
CA LEU A 9 9.79 -2.17 -44.62
C LEU A 9 8.31 -1.85 -44.37
N ILE A 10 7.38 -2.56 -45.02
CA ILE A 10 5.94 -2.33 -44.84
C ILE A 10 5.50 -2.70 -43.43
N ASN A 11 5.95 -3.83 -42.87
CA ASN A 11 5.62 -4.20 -41.49
C ASN A 11 6.25 -3.26 -40.45
N PHE A 12 7.37 -2.61 -40.78
CA PHE A 12 8.01 -1.61 -39.93
C PHE A 12 7.34 -0.23 -40.02
N LEU A 13 6.92 0.18 -41.22
CA LEU A 13 6.28 1.48 -41.48
C LEU A 13 4.78 1.49 -41.14
N VAL A 14 4.12 0.34 -41.22
CA VAL A 14 2.71 0.15 -40.91
C VAL A 14 2.62 -1.09 -40.01
N PRO A 15 2.88 -0.96 -38.70
CA PRO A 15 2.59 -2.04 -37.78
C PRO A 15 1.12 -2.41 -37.94
N GLY A 16 0.85 -3.67 -38.25
CA GLY A 16 -0.52 -4.17 -38.34
C GLY A 16 -1.27 -3.91 -37.03
N PRO A 17 -2.62 -3.82 -37.06
CA PRO A 17 -3.38 -3.68 -35.84
C PRO A 17 -2.99 -4.81 -34.87
N PRO A 18 -2.92 -4.55 -33.56
CA PRO A 18 -2.59 -5.58 -32.58
C PRO A 18 -3.50 -6.79 -32.81
N SER A 19 -2.93 -8.00 -32.82
CA SER A 19 -3.74 -9.19 -33.05
C SER A 19 -4.84 -9.28 -31.98
N LEU A 20 -6.04 -9.72 -32.39
CA LEU A 20 -7.23 -9.78 -31.54
C LEU A 20 -6.95 -10.47 -30.18
N GLU A 21 -6.02 -11.43 -30.18
CA GLU A 21 -5.54 -12.16 -29.01
C GLU A 21 -4.87 -11.25 -27.96
N PHE A 22 -4.05 -10.27 -28.36
CA PHE A 22 -3.45 -9.31 -27.42
C PHE A 22 -4.51 -8.43 -26.75
N LEU A 23 -5.53 -8.01 -27.51
CA LEU A 23 -6.62 -7.19 -27.00
C LEU A 23 -7.46 -7.95 -25.96
N GLU A 24 -7.76 -9.24 -26.20
CA GLU A 24 -8.51 -10.06 -25.24
C GLU A 24 -7.72 -10.33 -23.95
N LEU A 25 -6.40 -10.51 -24.04
CA LEU A 25 -5.54 -10.66 -22.87
C LEU A 25 -5.53 -9.40 -21.99
N GLU A 26 -5.37 -8.23 -22.60
CA GLU A 26 -5.36 -6.94 -21.89
C GLU A 26 -6.72 -6.65 -21.24
N VAL A 27 -7.82 -6.89 -21.96
CA VAL A 27 -9.19 -6.75 -21.43
C VAL A 27 -9.42 -7.68 -20.25
N ARG A 28 -8.99 -8.95 -20.35
CA ARG A 28 -9.11 -9.94 -19.27
C ARG A 28 -8.29 -9.55 -18.04
N ASN A 29 -7.04 -9.14 -18.23
CA ASN A 29 -6.16 -8.70 -17.14
C ASN A 29 -6.71 -7.44 -16.47
N GLY A 30 -7.22 -6.48 -17.25
CA GLY A 30 -7.87 -5.28 -16.74
C GLY A 30 -9.12 -5.59 -15.92
N PHE A 31 -9.96 -6.53 -16.37
CA PHE A 31 -11.13 -6.98 -15.61
C PHE A 31 -10.73 -7.60 -14.27
N ILE A 32 -9.79 -8.56 -14.27
CA ILE A 32 -9.33 -9.24 -13.05
C ILE A 32 -8.79 -8.23 -12.04
N LYS A 33 -7.95 -7.29 -12.46
CA LYS A 33 -7.36 -6.26 -11.57
C LYS A 33 -8.43 -5.34 -10.98
N LYS A 34 -9.42 -4.92 -11.77
CA LYS A 34 -10.54 -4.08 -11.28
C LYS A 34 -11.40 -4.83 -10.27
N VAL A 35 -11.74 -6.09 -10.54
CA VAL A 35 -12.51 -6.92 -9.61
C VAL A 35 -11.73 -7.11 -8.30
N TYR A 36 -10.44 -7.43 -8.39
CA TYR A 36 -9.57 -7.57 -7.22
C TYR A 36 -9.49 -6.26 -6.42
N ALA A 37 -9.32 -5.12 -7.08
CA ALA A 37 -9.31 -3.81 -6.43
C ALA A 37 -10.58 -3.56 -5.60
N ILE A 38 -11.75 -3.83 -6.18
CA ILE A 38 -13.04 -3.63 -5.51
C ILE A 38 -13.16 -4.58 -4.32
N LEU A 39 -12.90 -5.88 -4.51
CA LEU A 39 -13.01 -6.87 -3.44
C LEU A 39 -12.08 -6.56 -2.27
N THR A 40 -10.83 -6.23 -2.56
CA THR A 40 -9.80 -5.88 -1.56
C THR A 40 -10.17 -4.60 -0.81
N THR A 41 -10.63 -3.55 -1.52
CA THR A 41 -11.11 -2.30 -0.91
C THR A 41 -12.27 -2.55 0.05
N CYS A 42 -13.26 -3.34 -0.38
CA CYS A 42 -14.40 -3.71 0.45
C CYS A 42 -13.98 -4.51 1.69
N ALA A 43 -13.11 -5.51 1.53
CA ALA A 43 -12.64 -6.34 2.65
C ALA A 43 -11.92 -5.51 3.73
N PHE A 44 -11.01 -4.62 3.32
CA PHE A 44 -10.31 -3.73 4.24
C PHE A 44 -11.21 -2.66 4.87
N SER A 45 -12.21 -2.18 4.13
CA SER A 45 -13.22 -1.26 4.66
C SER A 45 -14.07 -1.93 5.76
N LEU A 46 -14.43 -3.20 5.58
CA LEU A 46 -15.14 -3.97 6.61
C LEU A 46 -14.26 -4.23 7.83
N ALA A 47 -13.00 -4.63 7.63
CA ALA A 47 -12.05 -4.83 8.73
C ALA A 47 -11.85 -3.55 9.55
N SER A 48 -11.68 -2.40 8.88
CA SER A 48 -11.57 -1.10 9.54
C SER A 48 -12.86 -0.66 10.22
N ALA A 49 -14.04 -0.94 9.66
CA ALA A 49 -15.31 -0.67 10.32
C ALA A 49 -15.50 -1.46 11.63
N ILE A 50 -15.09 -2.74 11.65
CA ILE A 50 -15.15 -3.58 12.86
C ILE A 50 -14.18 -3.06 13.94
N LEU A 51 -12.98 -2.63 13.54
CA LEU A 51 -12.00 -2.06 14.48
C LEU A 51 -12.43 -0.67 14.99
N ALA A 52 -13.03 0.15 14.13
CA ALA A 52 -13.57 1.45 14.51
C ALA A 52 -14.78 1.30 15.46
N SER A 53 -15.65 0.33 15.24
CA SER A 53 -16.82 0.09 16.10
C SER A 53 -16.47 -0.45 17.49
N SER A 54 -15.35 -1.17 17.61
CA SER A 54 -14.80 -1.63 18.89
C SER A 54 -13.92 -0.57 19.59
N SER A 55 -13.70 0.57 18.96
CA SER A 55 -12.85 1.66 19.46
C SER A 55 -13.66 2.84 19.98
N SER A 56 -13.05 3.64 20.87
CA SER A 56 -13.63 4.93 21.27
C SER A 56 -13.61 5.91 20.08
N TRP A 57 -14.66 6.73 19.93
CA TRP A 57 -14.73 7.70 18.84
C TRP A 57 -13.56 8.71 18.86
N GLN A 58 -13.09 9.09 20.05
CA GLN A 58 -11.91 9.95 20.19
C GLN A 58 -10.65 9.26 19.64
N GLY A 59 -10.48 7.98 19.95
CA GLY A 59 -9.35 7.18 19.45
C GLY A 59 -9.38 7.03 17.93
N VAL A 60 -10.58 6.82 17.36
CA VAL A 60 -10.75 6.74 15.91
C VAL A 60 -10.36 8.05 15.22
N VAL A 61 -10.83 9.20 15.72
CA VAL A 61 -10.51 10.51 15.13
C VAL A 61 -9.02 10.84 15.25
N ILE A 62 -8.42 10.63 16.42
CA ILE A 62 -6.98 10.86 16.64
C ILE A 62 -6.15 9.94 15.75
N GLY A 63 -6.53 8.65 15.67
CA GLY A 63 -5.85 7.66 14.83
C GLY A 63 -5.91 8.03 13.35
N PHE A 64 -7.10 8.41 12.86
CA PHE A 64 -7.29 8.85 11.48
C PHE A 64 -6.43 10.07 11.14
N MET A 65 -6.47 11.12 11.96
CA MET A 65 -5.68 12.34 11.71
C MET A 65 -4.17 12.06 11.75
N THR A 66 -3.73 11.22 12.68
CA THR A 66 -2.32 10.84 12.77
C THR A 66 -1.88 10.04 11.55
N SER A 67 -2.69 9.06 11.11
CA SER A 67 -2.40 8.30 9.89
C SER A 67 -2.31 9.17 8.65
N LEU A 68 -3.20 10.16 8.50
CA LEU A 68 -3.17 11.10 7.38
C LEU A 68 -1.86 11.88 7.36
N VAL A 69 -1.44 12.42 8.51
CA VAL A 69 -0.18 13.14 8.65
C VAL A 69 1.01 12.24 8.32
N CYS A 70 1.04 11.02 8.86
CA CYS A 70 2.14 10.11 8.61
C CYS A 70 2.21 9.67 7.14
N CYS A 71 1.08 9.44 6.48
CA CYS A 71 1.05 9.15 5.05
C CYS A 71 1.65 10.30 4.25
N ILE A 72 1.21 11.53 4.49
CA ILE A 72 1.74 12.72 3.82
C ILE A 72 3.25 12.85 4.04
N VAL A 73 3.70 12.77 5.30
CA VAL A 73 5.13 12.91 5.63
C VAL A 73 5.96 11.83 4.95
N THR A 74 5.53 10.56 5.00
CA THR A 74 6.25 9.43 4.41
C THR A 74 6.29 9.55 2.89
N THR A 75 5.19 9.94 2.25
CA THR A 75 5.14 10.20 0.81
C THR A 75 6.09 11.34 0.41
N LEU A 76 6.14 12.44 1.17
CA LEU A 76 7.07 13.54 0.91
C LEU A 76 8.53 13.09 1.08
N ILE A 77 8.84 12.33 2.14
CA ILE A 77 10.19 11.78 2.36
C ILE A 77 10.58 10.85 1.21
N ALA A 78 9.70 9.93 0.83
CA ALA A 78 9.90 9.01 -0.29
C ALA A 78 10.18 9.76 -1.59
N TRP A 79 9.48 10.87 -1.83
CA TRP A 79 9.66 11.72 -3.01
C TRP A 79 10.99 12.50 -2.98
N PHE A 80 11.34 13.12 -1.85
CA PHE A 80 12.52 13.99 -1.78
C PHE A 80 13.83 13.26 -1.47
N THR A 81 13.77 12.02 -0.96
CA THR A 81 14.98 11.29 -0.56
C THR A 81 15.72 10.74 -1.78
N ASN A 82 17.06 10.73 -1.70
CA ASN A 82 17.92 10.11 -2.72
C ASN A 82 18.16 8.61 -2.45
N PHE A 83 17.66 8.09 -1.33
CA PHE A 83 17.75 6.68 -0.97
C PHE A 83 16.72 5.87 -1.77
N ASP A 84 17.18 4.81 -2.45
CA ASP A 84 16.33 3.93 -3.26
C ASP A 84 15.84 2.76 -2.41
N PHE A 85 14.69 2.92 -1.74
CA PHE A 85 14.02 1.86 -0.98
C PHE A 85 13.65 0.68 -1.89
N THR A 86 13.38 0.96 -3.18
CA THR A 86 12.99 -0.05 -4.16
C THR A 86 14.03 -1.17 -4.33
N ARG A 87 15.31 -0.82 -4.23
CA ARG A 87 16.43 -1.77 -4.35
C ARG A 87 16.51 -2.78 -3.20
N TYR A 88 15.99 -2.43 -2.03
CA TYR A 88 16.07 -3.25 -0.82
C TYR A 88 14.78 -4.01 -0.51
N TYR A 89 13.85 -4.09 -1.48
CA TYR A 89 12.55 -4.73 -1.32
C TYR A 89 12.60 -6.08 -0.61
N PHE A 90 13.47 -6.98 -1.06
CA PHE A 90 13.59 -8.31 -0.48
C PHE A 90 14.00 -8.28 1.00
N TYR A 91 14.85 -7.33 1.39
CA TYR A 91 15.26 -7.14 2.79
C TYR A 91 14.12 -6.54 3.63
N ILE A 92 13.38 -5.56 3.09
CA ILE A 92 12.22 -4.95 3.77
C ILE A 92 11.11 -6.00 3.98
N PHE A 93 10.81 -6.78 2.94
CA PHE A 93 9.82 -7.86 2.98
C PHE A 93 10.19 -8.97 3.97
N THR A 94 11.43 -9.47 3.91
CA THR A 94 11.88 -10.54 4.82
C THR A 94 11.97 -10.07 6.26
N ALA A 95 12.43 -8.84 6.50
CA ALA A 95 12.44 -8.23 7.81
C ALA A 95 11.02 -8.23 8.37
N THR A 96 10.09 -7.50 7.76
CA THR A 96 8.69 -7.41 8.23
C THR A 96 7.98 -8.76 8.36
N MET A 97 8.27 -9.76 7.53
CA MET A 97 7.67 -11.09 7.68
C MET A 97 8.16 -11.81 8.95
N VAL A 98 9.47 -11.92 9.15
CA VAL A 98 10.08 -12.59 10.33
C VAL A 98 9.61 -11.95 11.63
N PHE A 99 9.50 -10.65 11.58
CA PHE A 99 9.15 -9.81 12.70
C PHE A 99 7.63 -9.87 12.99
N SER A 100 6.76 -9.84 11.97
CA SER A 100 5.30 -10.00 12.14
C SER A 100 4.96 -11.34 12.81
N PHE A 101 5.74 -12.39 12.52
CA PHE A 101 5.64 -13.68 13.23
C PHE A 101 6.08 -13.57 14.70
N TYR A 102 7.18 -12.87 14.97
CA TYR A 102 7.65 -12.62 16.33
C TYR A 102 6.64 -11.82 17.17
N THR A 103 5.93 -10.86 16.57
CA THR A 103 4.95 -10.01 17.27
C THR A 103 3.59 -10.65 17.41
N ALA A 104 3.17 -11.51 16.48
CA ALA A 104 2.05 -12.42 16.70
C ALA A 104 2.29 -13.34 17.92
N MET A 105 3.54 -13.70 18.21
CA MET A 105 3.90 -14.52 19.38
C MET A 105 4.07 -13.72 20.68
N THR A 106 4.40 -12.42 20.61
CA THR A 106 4.80 -11.63 21.79
C THR A 106 3.90 -10.42 22.10
N PHE A 107 2.86 -10.14 21.29
CA PHE A 107 1.95 -8.99 21.46
C PHE A 107 2.67 -7.63 21.60
N THR A 108 3.89 -7.48 21.05
CA THR A 108 4.73 -6.29 21.32
C THR A 108 5.25 -5.57 20.07
N VAL A 109 4.94 -4.27 20.01
CA VAL A 109 5.60 -3.09 19.39
C VAL A 109 5.83 -2.99 17.86
N GLU A 110 5.81 -4.04 17.05
CA GLU A 110 6.13 -3.84 15.62
C GLU A 110 5.12 -3.12 14.76
N TYR A 111 3.96 -2.89 15.31
CA TYR A 111 2.94 -2.15 14.62
C TYR A 111 3.41 -0.72 14.27
N PHE A 112 4.50 -0.22 14.89
CA PHE A 112 4.95 1.16 14.71
C PHE A 112 5.72 1.46 13.41
N PHE A 113 6.59 0.59 12.88
CA PHE A 113 7.49 0.99 11.78
C PHE A 113 7.18 0.32 10.43
N GLY A 114 6.80 -0.96 10.43
CA GLY A 114 6.56 -1.73 9.20
C GLY A 114 5.60 -1.05 8.21
N PRO A 115 4.43 -0.54 8.64
CA PRO A 115 3.51 0.14 7.73
C PRO A 115 4.10 1.39 7.03
N PHE A 116 5.06 2.08 7.65
CA PHE A 116 5.71 3.25 7.06
C PHE A 116 6.78 2.87 6.04
N ASP A 117 7.51 1.80 6.28
CA ASP A 117 8.54 1.30 5.37
C ASP A 117 7.91 0.84 4.03
N TYR A 118 6.76 0.17 4.10
CA TYR A 118 5.98 -0.23 2.93
C TYR A 118 5.46 0.99 2.15
N LEU A 119 4.84 1.96 2.84
CA LEU A 119 4.34 3.16 2.18
C LEU A 119 5.46 3.95 1.48
N ALA A 120 6.64 4.04 2.09
CA ALA A 120 7.79 4.68 1.48
C ALA A 120 8.26 3.92 0.23
N TYR A 121 8.35 2.60 0.31
CA TYR A 121 8.72 1.72 -0.81
C TYR A 121 7.73 1.84 -1.97
N ASP A 122 6.43 1.67 -1.72
CA ASP A 122 5.41 1.68 -2.79
C ASP A 122 5.22 3.08 -3.39
N THR A 123 5.39 4.14 -2.59
CA THR A 123 5.43 5.51 -3.11
C THR A 123 6.60 5.68 -4.09
N GLN A 124 7.81 5.25 -3.73
CA GLN A 124 8.97 5.35 -4.63
C GLN A 124 8.82 4.49 -5.88
N ARG A 125 8.19 3.32 -5.74
CA ARG A 125 7.90 2.44 -6.86
C ARG A 125 6.99 3.14 -7.88
N ILE A 126 5.92 3.78 -7.43
CA ILE A 126 4.93 4.47 -8.30
C ILE A 126 5.48 5.77 -8.90
N ILE A 127 6.14 6.60 -8.09
CA ILE A 127 6.75 7.86 -8.55
C ILE A 127 7.90 7.58 -9.54
N GLY A 128 8.46 6.38 -9.46
CA GLY A 128 9.56 5.92 -10.29
C GLY A 128 10.89 6.29 -9.65
N SER A 129 11.67 5.26 -9.31
CA SER A 129 13.13 5.45 -9.22
C SER A 129 13.69 5.73 -10.62
N LYS A 130 14.94 6.20 -10.72
CA LYS A 130 15.59 6.48 -12.01
C LYS A 130 15.76 5.25 -12.92
N THR A 131 15.42 4.03 -12.48
CA THR A 131 15.76 2.77 -13.16
C THR A 131 14.60 1.83 -13.51
N MET A 132 13.37 2.04 -13.02
CA MET A 132 12.23 1.14 -13.31
C MET A 132 11.10 1.84 -14.06
N ASN A 133 10.72 1.31 -15.22
CA ASN A 133 9.60 1.79 -16.02
C ASN A 133 8.40 0.85 -15.77
N ILE A 134 7.39 1.34 -15.06
CA ILE A 134 6.19 0.56 -14.70
C ILE A 134 5.23 0.53 -15.87
N SER A 135 4.72 -0.66 -16.21
CA SER A 135 3.63 -0.80 -17.19
C SER A 135 2.34 -0.20 -16.65
N ALA A 136 1.47 0.36 -17.50
CA ALA A 136 0.14 0.87 -17.09
C ALA A 136 -0.67 -0.18 -16.30
N GLU A 137 -0.46 -1.43 -16.64
CA GLU A 137 -1.03 -2.59 -15.99
C GLU A 137 -0.50 -2.86 -14.57
N GLU A 138 0.78 -2.64 -14.35
CA GLU A 138 1.45 -2.77 -13.04
C GLU A 138 1.16 -1.56 -12.16
N TYR A 139 0.91 -0.40 -12.77
CA TYR A 139 0.51 0.83 -12.08
C TYR A 139 -0.81 0.66 -11.31
N ILE A 140 -1.78 -0.08 -11.88
CA ILE A 140 -3.04 -0.39 -11.19
C ILE A 140 -2.78 -1.22 -9.94
N VAL A 141 -1.92 -2.24 -10.03
CA VAL A 141 -1.58 -3.12 -8.90
C VAL A 141 -0.81 -2.33 -7.84
N ALA A 142 0.18 -1.54 -8.25
CA ALA A 142 0.93 -0.67 -7.36
C ALA A 142 0.02 0.34 -6.63
N SER A 143 -0.97 0.91 -7.33
CA SER A 143 -1.94 1.82 -6.71
C SER A 143 -2.81 1.14 -5.66
N ILE A 144 -3.15 -0.14 -5.85
CA ILE A 144 -3.89 -0.93 -4.86
C ILE A 144 -3.01 -1.21 -3.64
N GLU A 145 -1.74 -1.56 -3.85
CA GLU A 145 -0.79 -1.79 -2.75
C GLU A 145 -0.55 -0.51 -1.92
N LEU A 146 -0.40 0.65 -2.59
CA LEU A 146 -0.33 1.95 -1.90
C LEU A 146 -1.59 2.27 -1.07
N TYR A 147 -2.78 1.87 -1.55
CA TYR A 147 -4.01 1.99 -0.78
C TYR A 147 -4.00 1.08 0.46
N LEU A 148 -3.51 -0.16 0.32
CA LEU A 148 -3.41 -1.10 1.43
C LEU A 148 -2.48 -0.56 2.52
N ASP A 149 -1.35 0.02 2.15
CA ASP A 149 -0.42 0.63 3.10
C ASP A 149 -1.06 1.78 3.89
N ALA A 150 -1.79 2.65 3.21
CA ALA A 150 -2.49 3.77 3.86
C ALA A 150 -3.57 3.27 4.85
N VAL A 151 -4.33 2.24 4.48
CA VAL A 151 -5.33 1.64 5.40
C VAL A 151 -4.64 0.93 6.55
N GLN A 152 -3.51 0.26 6.33
CA GLN A 152 -2.79 -0.44 7.37
C GLN A 152 -2.20 0.53 8.41
N ILE A 153 -1.67 1.68 7.96
CA ILE A 153 -1.26 2.79 8.85
C ILE A 153 -2.47 3.33 9.62
N LEU A 154 -3.62 3.51 8.98
CA LEU A 154 -4.86 3.95 9.64
C LEU A 154 -5.27 3.00 10.76
N LEU A 155 -5.37 1.69 10.45
CA LEU A 155 -5.75 0.66 11.41
C LEU A 155 -4.79 0.63 12.59
N PHE A 156 -3.49 0.73 12.33
CA PHE A 156 -2.48 0.83 13.37
C PHE A 156 -2.75 2.01 14.31
N MET A 157 -2.90 3.21 13.73
CA MET A 157 -3.03 4.44 14.50
C MET A 157 -4.31 4.47 15.33
N VAL A 158 -5.41 3.92 14.80
CA VAL A 158 -6.67 3.78 15.56
C VAL A 158 -6.49 2.84 16.75
N GLN A 159 -5.84 1.69 16.57
CA GLN A 159 -5.60 0.76 17.67
C GLN A 159 -4.69 1.37 18.75
N PHE A 160 -3.63 2.04 18.34
CA PHE A 160 -2.70 2.70 19.27
C PHE A 160 -3.37 3.83 20.06
N ALA A 161 -4.15 4.69 19.40
CA ALA A 161 -4.88 5.77 20.04
C ALA A 161 -5.94 5.24 21.01
N SER A 162 -6.70 4.21 20.61
CA SER A 162 -7.70 3.56 21.46
C SER A 162 -7.09 2.93 22.71
N LEU A 163 -5.95 2.25 22.59
CA LEU A 163 -5.25 1.66 23.74
C LEU A 163 -4.76 2.74 24.71
N LYS A 164 -4.16 3.82 24.21
CA LYS A 164 -3.70 4.95 25.03
C LYS A 164 -4.84 5.60 25.80
N LEU A 165 -5.98 5.84 25.15
CA LEU A 165 -7.16 6.41 25.78
C LEU A 165 -7.75 5.47 26.83
N TRP A 166 -7.78 4.16 26.57
CA TRP A 166 -8.24 3.18 27.55
C TRP A 166 -7.35 3.20 28.80
N CYS A 167 -6.03 3.13 28.65
CA CYS A 167 -5.10 3.21 29.78
C CYS A 167 -5.21 4.53 30.56
N HIS A 168 -5.42 5.65 29.87
CA HIS A 168 -5.62 6.95 30.52
C HIS A 168 -6.93 6.96 31.32
N LYS A 169 -8.03 6.48 30.72
CA LYS A 169 -9.33 6.41 31.37
C LYS A 169 -9.31 5.53 32.62
N SER A 170 -8.65 4.37 32.55
CA SER A 170 -8.53 3.46 33.71
C SER A 170 -7.81 4.13 34.89
N LYS A 171 -6.72 4.87 34.63
CA LYS A 171 -6.00 5.59 35.69
C LYS A 171 -6.83 6.68 36.35
N VAL A 172 -7.64 7.41 35.59
CA VAL A 172 -8.52 8.47 36.11
C VAL A 172 -9.63 7.90 36.99
N THR A 173 -10.14 6.71 36.67
CA THR A 173 -11.15 6.04 37.51
C THR A 173 -10.60 5.43 38.80
N ASP A 174 -9.29 5.18 38.87
CA ASP A 174 -8.64 4.58 40.04
C ASP A 174 -8.14 5.62 41.06
N GLU A 175 -8.18 6.93 40.75
CA GLU A 175 -7.86 7.98 41.72
C GLU A 175 -9.01 8.17 42.73
N PRO A 176 -8.74 8.10 44.05
CA PRO A 176 -9.75 8.36 45.06
C PRO A 176 -10.24 9.82 44.94
N GLN A 177 -11.56 10.00 44.92
CA GLN A 177 -12.15 11.33 45.01
C GLN A 177 -12.05 11.83 46.46
N ASP A 178 -10.99 12.58 46.74
CA ASP A 178 -10.81 13.36 47.97
C ASP A 178 -11.77 14.56 48.04
#